data_AF-L8I8W0-F1
#
_entry.id   AF-L8I8W0-F1
#
_cell.length_a   1.000
_cell.length_b   1.000
_cell.length_c   1.000
_cell.angle_alpha   90.00
_cell.angle_beta   90.00
_cell.angle_gamma   90.00
#
_symmetry.space_group_name_H-M   'P 1'
#
loop_
_entity.id
_entity.type
_entity.pdbx_description
1 polymer ?
#
loop_
_entity_poly.entity_id
_entity_poly.type
_entity_poly.pdbx_seq_one_letter_code
_entity_poly.pdbx_strand_id
1 'polypeptide(L)'
;LENINPEENDMTLQELLNRINNADTGVAIQKNGAIIVDRIYKTKECKKRITAEEMNAVIEERDAALSQCKRLEQELHHLKEQKQTSANNMRHLTAENNQERALKAKLLAMQQARETAVQQYKKLEEEIQTLRVYYSLHKSLSQEENLKDQFNLTLSTYEEALKNRENIVSITQQQNEELATQLQQALTDRANMELELQHAVEASRTANDKVQK
;
A
#
# COMPACT_ATOMS: atom_id res chain seq x y z
N LEU A 1 -29.06 -26.46 46.40
CA LEU A 1 -28.30 -26.49 45.14
C LEU A 1 -29.26 -26.06 44.03
N GLU A 2 -29.30 -24.76 43.73
CA GLU A 2 -29.90 -24.28 42.49
C GLU A 2 -28.77 -24.08 41.49
N ASN A 3 -28.89 -24.85 40.39
CA ASN A 3 -27.92 -25.00 39.34
C ASN A 3 -28.00 -23.77 38.42
N ILE A 4 -27.27 -22.70 38.75
CA ILE A 4 -27.13 -21.53 37.89
C ILE A 4 -26.13 -21.90 36.79
N ASN A 5 -26.66 -22.31 35.63
CA ASN A 5 -25.87 -22.54 34.42
C ASN A 5 -25.06 -21.26 34.09
N PRO A 6 -23.72 -21.32 34.00
CA PRO A 6 -22.90 -20.14 33.72
C PRO A 6 -23.16 -19.51 32.35
N GLU A 7 -23.81 -20.24 31.42
CA GLU A 7 -24.08 -19.75 30.06
C GLU A 7 -25.23 -18.73 29.94
N GLU A 8 -26.16 -18.61 30.90
CA GLU A 8 -27.27 -17.63 30.78
C GLU A 8 -26.85 -16.18 31.10
N ASN A 9 -25.65 -15.98 31.66
CA ASN A 9 -25.19 -14.67 32.10
C ASN A 9 -24.52 -13.84 30.97
N ASP A 10 -24.08 -14.48 29.88
CA ASP A 10 -23.36 -13.82 28.78
C ASP A 10 -24.25 -13.41 27.59
N MET A 11 -25.51 -13.83 27.54
CA MET A 11 -26.41 -13.44 26.46
C MET A 11 -26.60 -11.92 26.42
N THR A 12 -26.69 -11.29 25.25
CA THR A 12 -26.98 -9.85 25.18
C THR A 12 -28.44 -9.56 25.52
N LEU A 13 -28.76 -8.32 25.95
CA LEU A 13 -30.16 -7.91 26.15
C LEU A 13 -30.98 -8.11 24.87
N GLN A 14 -30.35 -7.85 23.72
CA GLN A 14 -30.97 -8.05 22.41
C GLN A 14 -31.30 -9.53 22.13
N GLU A 15 -30.42 -10.45 22.49
CA GLU A 15 -30.68 -11.90 22.37
C GLU A 15 -31.82 -12.35 23.28
N LEU A 16 -31.87 -11.88 24.52
CA LEU A 16 -32.97 -12.20 25.45
C LEU A 16 -34.31 -11.67 24.93
N LEU A 17 -34.33 -10.44 24.39
CA LEU A 17 -35.53 -9.86 23.77
C LEU A 17 -35.96 -10.63 22.52
N ASN A 18 -35.01 -11.02 21.65
CA ASN A 18 -35.28 -11.83 20.47
C ASN A 18 -35.83 -13.22 20.84
N ARG A 19 -35.31 -13.84 21.92
CA ARG A 19 -35.82 -15.11 22.44
C ARG A 19 -37.22 -14.99 23.04
N ILE A 20 -37.53 -13.88 23.71
CA ILE A 20 -38.90 -13.59 24.17
C ILE A 20 -39.83 -13.40 22.97
N ASN A 21 -39.40 -12.65 21.95
CA ASN A 21 -40.20 -12.38 20.77
C ASN A 21 -40.51 -13.63 19.94
N ASN A 22 -39.59 -14.60 19.93
CA ASN A 22 -39.70 -15.84 19.16
C ASN A 22 -40.03 -17.07 20.04
N ALA A 23 -40.49 -16.87 21.29
CA ALA A 23 -40.79 -17.98 22.20
C ALA A 23 -42.15 -18.61 21.90
N ASP A 24 -42.17 -19.92 21.67
CA ASP A 24 -43.41 -20.68 21.40
C ASP A 24 -44.22 -21.02 22.67
N THR A 25 -43.68 -20.73 23.86
CA THR A 25 -44.33 -21.06 25.15
C THR A 25 -44.20 -19.93 26.18
N GLY A 26 -45.23 -19.76 27.02
CA GLY A 26 -45.23 -18.79 28.11
C GLY A 26 -44.13 -19.02 29.16
N VAL A 27 -43.74 -20.28 29.38
CA VAL A 27 -42.64 -20.64 30.29
C VAL A 27 -41.30 -20.12 29.77
N ALA A 28 -41.06 -20.20 28.46
CA ALA A 28 -39.84 -19.65 27.84
C ALA A 28 -39.80 -18.12 27.93
N ILE A 29 -40.95 -17.44 27.78
CA ILE A 29 -41.07 -15.99 27.98
C ILE A 29 -40.74 -15.63 29.43
N GLN A 30 -41.33 -16.33 30.40
CA GLN A 30 -41.11 -16.08 31.82
C GLN A 30 -39.65 -16.27 32.22
N LYS A 31 -38.99 -17.34 31.74
CA LYS A 31 -37.58 -17.62 32.03
C LYS A 31 -36.67 -16.50 31.54
N ASN A 32 -36.80 -16.10 30.27
CA ASN A 32 -35.99 -15.00 29.72
C ASN A 32 -36.33 -13.65 30.39
N GLY A 33 -37.60 -13.41 30.73
CA GLY A 33 -38.03 -12.22 31.46
C GLY A 33 -37.42 -12.13 32.87
N ALA A 34 -37.35 -13.25 33.59
CA ALA A 34 -36.71 -13.31 34.91
C ALA A 34 -35.22 -12.95 34.85
N ILE A 35 -34.51 -13.43 33.81
CA ILE A 35 -33.09 -13.08 33.58
C ILE A 35 -32.93 -11.57 33.34
N ILE A 36 -33.82 -10.94 32.57
CA ILE A 36 -33.78 -9.48 32.33
C ILE A 36 -33.99 -8.72 33.64
N VAL A 37 -34.98 -9.10 34.45
CA VAL A 37 -35.27 -8.44 35.74
C VAL A 37 -34.11 -8.58 36.72
N ASP A 38 -33.53 -9.77 36.84
CA ASP A 38 -32.35 -10.02 37.67
C ASP A 38 -31.16 -9.14 37.24
N ARG A 39 -30.91 -9.02 35.93
CA ARG A 39 -29.87 -8.13 35.40
C ARG A 39 -30.12 -6.66 35.72
N ILE A 40 -31.36 -6.19 35.64
CA ILE A 40 -31.72 -4.81 36.00
C ILE A 40 -31.43 -4.57 37.48
N TYR A 41 -31.81 -5.49 38.34
CA TYR A 41 -31.57 -5.39 39.78
C TYR A 41 -30.08 -5.37 40.10
N LYS A 42 -29.31 -6.35 39.59
CA LYS A 42 -27.85 -6.41 39.74
C LYS A 42 -27.16 -5.15 39.23
N THR A 43 -27.59 -4.61 38.08
CA THR A 43 -27.05 -3.36 37.54
C THR A 43 -27.31 -2.18 38.47
N LYS A 44 -28.54 -2.07 39.02
CA LYS A 44 -28.88 -0.99 39.97
C LYS A 44 -28.06 -1.07 41.26
N GLU A 45 -27.93 -2.26 41.83
CA GLU A 45 -27.12 -2.46 43.04
C GLU A 45 -25.63 -2.22 42.79
N CYS A 46 -25.11 -2.68 41.65
CA CYS A 46 -23.74 -2.39 41.23
C CYS A 46 -23.49 -0.88 41.11
N LYS A 47 -24.40 -0.13 40.48
CA LYS A 47 -24.30 1.34 40.38
C LYS A 47 -24.25 2.02 41.75
N LYS A 48 -25.15 1.64 42.67
CA LYS A 48 -25.14 2.20 44.04
C LYS A 48 -23.83 1.93 44.75
N ARG A 49 -23.32 0.70 44.65
CA ARG A 49 -22.04 0.30 45.24
C ARG A 49 -20.87 1.09 44.67
N ILE A 50 -20.79 1.22 43.34
CA ILE A 50 -19.77 2.02 42.66
C ILE A 50 -19.82 3.48 43.15
N THR A 51 -21.00 4.10 43.15
CA THR A 51 -21.14 5.49 43.63
C THR A 51 -20.72 5.67 45.09
N ALA A 52 -21.02 4.70 45.96
CA ALA A 52 -20.58 4.75 47.35
C ALA A 52 -19.04 4.61 47.47
N GLU A 53 -18.43 3.69 46.71
CA GLU A 53 -16.97 3.51 46.66
C GLU A 53 -16.27 4.76 46.10
N GLU A 54 -16.80 5.35 45.02
CA GLU A 54 -16.29 6.60 44.44
C GLU A 54 -16.39 7.76 45.43
N MET A 55 -17.51 7.91 46.12
CA MET A 55 -17.69 8.95 47.14
C MET A 55 -16.69 8.79 48.28
N ASN A 56 -16.47 7.56 48.76
CA ASN A 56 -15.49 7.28 49.80
C ASN A 56 -14.06 7.59 49.33
N ALA A 57 -13.70 7.18 48.12
CA ALA A 57 -12.38 7.47 47.55
C ALA A 57 -12.12 8.98 47.44
N VAL A 58 -13.12 9.76 47.02
CA VAL A 58 -13.02 11.22 46.96
C VAL A 58 -12.84 11.84 48.34
N ILE A 59 -13.54 11.33 49.37
CA ILE A 59 -13.39 11.79 50.75
C ILE A 59 -11.98 11.49 51.27
N GLU A 60 -11.47 10.27 51.02
CA GLU A 60 -10.13 9.87 51.42
C GLU A 60 -9.05 10.72 50.73
N GLU A 61 -9.19 10.98 49.42
CA GLU A 61 -8.28 11.85 48.67
C GLU A 61 -8.30 13.28 49.21
N ARG A 62 -9.50 13.82 49.50
CA ARG A 62 -9.66 15.14 50.12
C ARG A 62 -8.96 15.21 51.47
N ASP A 63 -9.14 14.20 52.32
CA ASP A 63 -8.59 14.20 53.68
C ASP A 63 -7.06 14.00 53.66
N ALA A 64 -6.55 13.21 52.72
CA ALA A 64 -5.11 13.09 52.46
C ALA A 64 -4.51 14.42 51.97
N ALA A 65 -5.16 15.08 51.02
CA ALA A 65 -4.75 16.39 50.52
C ALA A 65 -4.78 17.47 51.63
N LEU A 66 -5.83 17.51 52.45
CA LEU A 66 -5.92 18.41 53.59
C LEU A 66 -4.81 18.16 54.62
N SER A 67 -4.49 16.89 54.89
CA SER A 67 -3.38 16.54 55.79
C SER A 67 -2.03 16.96 55.22
N GLN A 68 -1.84 16.82 53.91
CA GLN A 68 -0.64 17.30 53.22
C GLN A 68 -0.55 18.83 53.26
N CYS A 69 -1.65 19.55 53.02
CA CYS A 69 -1.70 21.01 53.14
C CYS A 69 -1.30 21.46 54.55
N LYS A 70 -1.87 20.88 55.60
CA LYS A 70 -1.51 21.19 56.99
C LYS A 70 -0.03 20.94 57.27
N ARG A 71 0.53 19.84 56.75
CA ARG A 71 1.96 19.54 56.90
C ARG A 71 2.84 20.57 56.18
N LEU A 72 2.49 20.93 54.94
CA LEU A 72 3.21 21.93 54.16
C LEU A 72 3.13 23.32 54.80
N GLU A 73 2.00 23.68 55.39
CA GLU A 73 1.85 24.93 56.16
C GLU A 73 2.78 24.95 57.38
N GLN A 74 2.90 23.83 58.10
CA GLN A 74 3.85 23.70 59.21
C GLN A 74 5.31 23.77 58.74
N GLU A 75 5.66 23.07 57.65
CA GLU A 75 6.99 23.13 57.05
C GLU A 75 7.34 24.55 56.59
N LEU A 76 6.38 25.28 56.01
CA LEU A 76 6.56 26.68 55.61
C LEU A 76 6.80 27.55 56.84
N HIS A 77 6.02 27.37 57.91
CA HIS A 77 6.25 28.08 59.18
C HIS A 77 7.66 27.83 59.71
N HIS A 78 8.08 26.56 59.79
CA HIS A 78 9.41 26.18 60.24
C HIS A 78 10.51 26.75 59.34
N LEU A 79 10.32 26.73 58.02
CA LEU A 79 11.29 27.30 57.07
C LEU A 79 11.36 28.82 57.20
N LYS A 80 10.24 29.50 57.50
CA LYS A 80 10.21 30.94 57.75
C LYS A 80 10.94 31.28 59.05
N GLU A 81 10.74 30.50 60.12
CA GLU A 81 11.51 30.61 61.37
C GLU A 81 13.00 30.30 61.15
N GLN A 82 13.32 29.27 60.37
CA GLN A 82 14.68 28.91 60.01
C GLN A 82 15.36 29.99 59.16
N LYS A 83 14.65 30.61 58.21
CA LYS A 83 15.15 31.74 57.44
C LYS A 83 15.32 32.99 58.30
N GLN A 84 14.42 33.25 59.24
CA GLN A 84 14.55 34.35 60.18
C GLN A 84 15.76 34.16 61.12
N THR A 85 16.00 32.93 61.58
CA THR A 85 17.16 32.56 62.40
C THR A 85 18.45 32.43 61.59
N SER A 86 18.37 32.07 60.31
CA SER A 86 19.50 31.96 59.38
C SER A 86 19.87 33.29 58.71
N ALA A 87 18.95 34.27 58.61
CA ALA A 87 19.29 35.64 58.25
C ALA A 87 20.25 36.26 59.28
N ASN A 88 20.26 35.73 60.51
CA ASN A 88 21.25 36.05 61.53
C ASN A 88 22.56 35.23 61.42
N ASN A 89 22.67 34.30 60.45
CA ASN A 89 23.85 33.43 60.25
C ASN A 89 24.25 33.29 58.76
N MET A 90 25.22 34.09 58.35
CA MET A 90 25.72 34.31 56.97
C MET A 90 26.20 33.07 56.16
N ARG A 91 26.37 31.89 56.77
CA ARG A 91 27.02 30.72 56.11
C ARG A 91 26.15 29.90 55.14
N HIS A 92 24.82 29.97 55.21
CA HIS A 92 23.93 29.09 54.43
C HIS A 92 23.66 29.53 52.98
N LEU A 93 23.80 30.83 52.65
CA LEU A 93 23.52 31.37 51.31
C LEU A 93 24.49 30.86 50.21
N THR A 94 25.68 30.41 50.59
CA THR A 94 26.74 30.05 49.64
C THR A 94 26.58 28.62 49.08
N ALA A 95 26.00 27.69 49.84
CA ALA A 95 25.86 26.29 49.43
C ALA A 95 24.71 26.09 48.42
N GLU A 96 23.57 26.76 48.66
CA GLU A 96 22.39 26.70 47.77
C GLU A 96 22.71 27.32 46.39
N ASN A 97 23.48 28.41 46.36
CA ASN A 97 23.95 29.06 45.13
C ASN A 97 24.84 28.13 44.27
N ASN A 98 25.70 27.33 44.91
CA ASN A 98 26.58 26.41 44.20
C ASN A 98 25.82 25.25 43.55
N GLN A 99 24.78 24.73 44.21
CA GLN A 99 23.94 23.66 43.67
C GLN A 99 23.09 24.14 42.48
N GLU A 100 22.52 25.34 42.58
CA GLU A 100 21.78 25.98 41.48
C GLU A 100 22.67 26.17 40.24
N ARG A 101 23.91 26.63 40.45
CA ARG A 101 24.89 26.82 39.36
C ARG A 101 25.24 25.49 38.67
N ALA A 102 25.39 24.41 39.43
CA ALA A 102 25.67 23.08 38.88
C ALA A 102 24.51 22.54 38.03
N LEU A 103 23.26 22.71 38.49
CA LEU A 103 22.07 22.30 37.74
C LEU A 103 21.92 23.10 36.44
N LYS A 104 22.17 24.41 36.48
CA LYS A 104 22.13 25.27 35.29
C LYS A 104 23.18 24.89 34.25
N ALA A 105 24.40 24.56 34.69
CA ALA A 105 25.45 24.05 33.80
C ALA A 105 25.07 22.72 33.14
N LYS A 106 24.46 21.80 33.91
CA LYS A 106 23.99 20.51 33.38
C LYS A 106 22.87 20.69 32.35
N LEU A 107 21.93 21.59 32.60
CA LEU A 107 20.83 21.88 31.68
C LEU A 107 21.33 22.45 30.35
N LEU A 108 22.30 23.38 30.39
CA LEU A 108 22.92 23.93 29.19
C LEU A 108 23.65 22.86 28.38
N ALA A 109 24.42 21.98 29.04
CA ALA A 109 25.12 20.89 28.37
C ALA A 109 24.14 19.91 27.69
N MET A 110 23.03 19.56 28.34
CA MET A 110 22.01 18.70 27.74
C MET A 110 21.30 19.38 26.56
N GLN A 111 21.06 20.68 26.65
CA GLN A 111 20.47 21.45 25.55
C GLN A 111 21.39 21.46 24.32
N GLN A 112 22.68 21.72 24.50
CA GLN A 112 23.66 21.71 23.41
C GLN A 112 23.81 20.31 22.79
N ALA A 113 23.80 19.26 23.61
CA ALA A 113 23.83 17.88 23.12
C ALA A 113 22.59 17.55 22.27
N ARG A 114 21.40 17.98 22.72
CA ARG A 114 20.15 17.82 21.97
C ARG A 114 20.20 18.56 20.63
N GLU A 115 20.65 19.80 20.61
CA GLU A 115 20.77 20.60 19.38
C GLU A 115 21.73 19.96 18.37
N THR A 116 22.86 19.44 18.86
CA THR A 116 23.83 18.70 18.02
C THR A 116 23.19 17.43 17.44
N ALA A 117 22.47 16.66 18.26
CA ALA A 117 21.80 15.44 17.80
C ALA A 117 20.74 15.74 16.74
N VAL A 118 19.93 16.79 16.92
CA VAL A 118 18.92 17.23 15.94
C VAL A 118 19.57 17.60 14.60
N GLN A 119 20.71 18.30 14.62
CA GLN A 119 21.45 18.62 13.40
C GLN A 119 21.96 17.37 12.67
N GLN A 120 22.43 16.36 13.41
CA GLN A 120 22.88 15.09 12.83
C GLN A 120 21.71 14.32 12.19
N TYR A 121 20.55 14.26 12.88
CA TYR A 121 19.36 13.61 12.32
C TYR A 121 18.90 14.27 11.03
N LYS A 122 18.93 15.60 10.94
CA LYS A 122 18.57 16.32 9.73
C LYS A 122 19.49 15.96 8.55
N LYS A 123 20.81 15.87 8.77
CA LYS A 123 21.75 15.43 7.73
C LYS A 123 21.48 14.01 7.26
N LEU A 124 21.23 13.10 8.20
CA LEU A 124 20.92 11.71 7.87
C LEU A 124 19.61 11.58 7.09
N GLU A 125 18.61 12.39 7.40
CA GLU A 125 17.35 12.47 6.65
C GLU A 125 17.57 12.93 5.20
N GLU A 126 18.39 13.97 5.00
CA GLU A 126 18.78 14.46 3.67
C GLU A 126 19.53 13.38 2.85
N GLU A 127 20.44 12.63 3.48
CA GLU A 127 21.14 11.51 2.84
C GLU A 127 20.18 10.38 2.43
N ILE A 128 19.26 9.98 3.33
CA ILE A 128 18.25 8.96 3.04
C ILE A 128 17.38 9.40 1.87
N GLN A 129 16.95 10.66 1.83
CA GLN A 129 16.12 11.17 0.74
C GLN A 129 16.90 11.17 -0.59
N THR A 130 18.18 11.54 -0.56
CA THR A 130 19.06 11.50 -1.73
C THR A 130 19.22 10.07 -2.26
N LEU A 131 19.46 9.10 -1.36
CA LEU A 131 19.57 7.69 -1.72
C LEU A 131 18.27 7.15 -2.32
N ARG A 132 17.10 7.55 -1.80
CA ARG A 132 15.79 7.16 -2.37
C ARG A 132 15.62 7.65 -3.80
N VAL A 133 15.96 8.92 -4.06
CA VAL A 133 15.91 9.49 -5.42
C VAL A 133 16.85 8.74 -6.35
N TYR A 134 18.10 8.52 -5.92
CA TYR A 134 19.09 7.80 -6.73
C TYR A 134 18.64 6.37 -7.06
N TYR A 135 18.14 5.63 -6.07
CA TYR A 135 17.63 4.27 -6.27
C TYR A 135 16.42 4.24 -7.21
N SER A 136 15.48 5.18 -7.06
CA SER A 136 14.31 5.29 -7.94
C SER A 136 14.71 5.58 -9.38
N LEU A 137 15.68 6.48 -9.58
CA LEU A 137 16.20 6.81 -10.90
C LEU A 137 16.90 5.60 -11.53
N HIS A 138 17.79 4.94 -10.78
CA HIS A 138 18.48 3.75 -11.26
C HIS A 138 17.49 2.64 -11.66
N LYS A 139 16.46 2.39 -10.84
CA LYS A 139 15.42 1.41 -11.17
C LYS A 139 14.69 1.76 -12.47
N SER A 140 14.37 3.04 -12.68
CA SER A 140 13.68 3.51 -13.89
C SER A 140 14.58 3.37 -15.12
N LEU A 141 15.85 3.76 -15.03
CA LEU A 141 16.83 3.64 -16.12
C LEU A 141 17.09 2.17 -16.50
N SER A 142 17.22 1.29 -15.51
CA SER A 142 17.38 -0.14 -15.76
C SER A 142 16.14 -0.75 -16.44
N GLN A 143 14.94 -0.29 -16.07
CA GLN A 143 13.71 -0.69 -16.74
C GLN A 143 13.67 -0.20 -18.19
N GLU A 144 14.09 1.05 -18.44
CA GLU A 144 14.19 1.63 -19.79
C GLU A 144 15.19 0.87 -20.67
N GLU A 145 16.35 0.49 -20.14
CA GLU A 145 17.36 -0.31 -20.84
C GLU A 145 16.78 -1.66 -21.29
N ASN A 146 16.07 -2.36 -20.40
CA ASN A 146 15.41 -3.62 -20.73
C ASN A 146 14.33 -3.46 -21.83
N LEU A 147 13.52 -2.39 -21.74
CA LEU A 147 12.51 -2.07 -22.75
C LEU A 147 13.16 -1.77 -24.12
N LYS A 148 14.28 -1.06 -24.12
CA LYS A 148 15.04 -0.75 -25.34
C LYS A 148 15.57 -2.02 -26.00
N ASP A 149 16.09 -2.96 -25.23
CA ASP A 149 16.57 -4.24 -25.75
C ASP A 149 15.44 -5.07 -26.37
N GLN A 150 14.28 -5.13 -25.72
CA GLN A 150 13.08 -5.80 -26.26
C GLN A 150 12.60 -5.13 -27.56
N PHE A 151 12.62 -3.79 -27.61
CA PHE A 151 12.25 -3.05 -28.81
C PHE A 151 13.20 -3.36 -29.96
N ASN A 152 14.52 -3.34 -29.71
CA ASN A 152 15.52 -3.67 -30.72
C ASN A 152 15.37 -5.10 -31.24
N LEU A 153 15.16 -6.08 -30.36
CA LEU A 153 14.90 -7.48 -30.76
C LEU A 153 13.66 -7.60 -31.66
N THR A 154 12.58 -6.90 -31.28
CA THR A 154 11.33 -6.88 -32.06
C THR A 154 11.55 -6.23 -33.42
N LEU A 155 12.27 -5.10 -33.46
CA LEU A 155 12.58 -4.39 -34.69
C LEU A 155 13.42 -5.25 -35.64
N SER A 156 14.49 -5.88 -35.16
CA SER A 156 15.33 -6.78 -35.97
C SER A 156 14.52 -7.94 -36.55
N THR A 157 13.58 -8.49 -35.78
CA THR A 157 12.68 -9.56 -36.28
C THR A 157 11.82 -9.07 -37.45
N TYR A 158 11.26 -7.85 -37.36
CA TYR A 158 10.47 -7.26 -38.44
C TYR A 158 11.34 -6.91 -39.66
N GLU A 159 12.54 -6.40 -39.45
CA GLU A 159 13.49 -6.10 -40.53
C GLU A 159 13.87 -7.37 -41.31
N GLU A 160 14.16 -8.47 -40.60
CA GLU A 160 14.43 -9.78 -41.23
C GLU A 160 13.21 -10.31 -42.00
N ALA A 161 12.02 -10.22 -41.41
CA ALA A 161 10.79 -10.64 -42.07
C ALA A 161 10.51 -9.81 -43.33
N LEU A 162 10.74 -8.49 -43.27
CA LEU A 162 10.56 -7.59 -44.41
C LEU A 162 11.57 -7.92 -45.51
N LYS A 163 12.85 -8.09 -45.17
CA LYS A 163 13.90 -8.47 -46.12
C LYS A 163 13.59 -9.81 -46.80
N ASN A 164 13.11 -10.79 -46.04
CA ASN A 164 12.68 -12.07 -46.60
C ASN A 164 11.52 -11.90 -47.59
N ARG A 165 10.53 -11.06 -47.25
CA ARG A 165 9.42 -10.75 -48.15
C ARG A 165 9.90 -10.04 -49.41
N GLU A 166 10.79 -9.06 -49.29
CA GLU A 166 11.39 -8.36 -50.43
C GLU A 166 12.13 -9.32 -51.37
N ASN A 167 12.91 -10.26 -50.80
CA ASN A 167 13.58 -11.30 -51.57
C ASN A 167 12.58 -12.17 -52.35
N ILE A 168 11.49 -12.62 -51.70
CA ILE A 168 10.44 -13.42 -52.35
C ILE A 168 9.76 -12.64 -53.48
N VAL A 169 9.44 -11.37 -53.24
CA VAL A 169 8.84 -10.49 -54.26
C VAL A 169 9.78 -10.33 -55.45
N SER A 170 11.07 -10.09 -55.21
CA SER A 170 12.08 -9.96 -56.27
C SER A 170 12.19 -11.23 -57.12
N ILE A 171 12.25 -12.41 -56.49
CA ILE A 171 12.28 -13.71 -57.18
C ILE A 171 11.01 -13.91 -58.02
N THR A 172 9.84 -13.62 -57.44
CA THR A 172 8.55 -13.80 -58.12
C THR A 172 8.41 -12.84 -59.31
N GLN A 173 8.90 -11.61 -59.17
CA GLN A 173 8.95 -10.61 -60.24
C GLN A 173 9.80 -11.12 -61.41
N GLN A 174 11.01 -11.61 -61.13
CA GLN A 174 11.89 -12.18 -62.15
C GLN A 174 11.24 -13.39 -62.87
N GLN A 175 10.63 -14.30 -62.11
CA GLN A 175 9.94 -15.46 -62.69
C GLN A 175 8.77 -15.05 -63.58
N ASN A 176 8.01 -14.02 -63.21
CA ASN A 176 6.91 -13.50 -64.03
C ASN A 176 7.42 -12.86 -65.32
N GLU A 177 8.54 -12.15 -65.27
CA GLU A 177 9.19 -11.57 -66.45
C GLU A 177 9.69 -12.67 -67.40
N GLU A 178 10.34 -13.72 -66.87
CA GLU A 178 10.74 -14.90 -67.64
C GLU A 178 9.53 -15.61 -68.27
N LEU A 179 8.45 -15.84 -67.53
CA LEU A 179 7.23 -16.44 -68.06
C LEU A 179 6.58 -15.58 -69.16
N ALA A 180 6.57 -14.25 -68.99
CA ALA A 180 6.04 -13.33 -69.99
C ALA A 180 6.85 -13.39 -71.31
N THR A 181 8.18 -13.46 -71.22
CA THR A 181 9.03 -13.63 -72.41
C THR A 181 8.82 -14.99 -73.09
N GLN A 182 8.72 -16.07 -72.32
CA GLN A 182 8.41 -17.40 -72.87
C GLN A 182 7.04 -17.42 -73.57
N LEU A 183 6.04 -16.77 -72.99
CA LEU A 183 4.71 -16.66 -73.60
C LEU A 183 4.75 -15.87 -74.91
N GLN A 184 5.48 -14.75 -74.97
CA GLN A 184 5.68 -13.99 -76.20
C GLN A 184 6.37 -14.82 -77.29
N GLN A 185 7.40 -15.59 -76.91
CA GLN A 185 8.09 -16.47 -77.86
C GLN A 185 7.13 -17.54 -78.39
N ALA A 186 6.40 -18.23 -77.52
CA ALA A 186 5.43 -19.26 -77.93
C ALA A 186 4.31 -18.70 -78.82
N LEU A 187 3.83 -17.48 -78.56
CA LEU A 187 2.87 -16.80 -79.42
C LEU A 187 3.44 -16.51 -80.81
N THR A 188 4.70 -16.10 -80.87
CA THR A 188 5.41 -15.82 -82.13
C THR A 188 5.63 -17.11 -82.92
N ASP A 189 6.09 -18.18 -82.27
CA ASP A 189 6.30 -19.49 -82.89
C ASP A 189 4.98 -20.07 -83.40
N ARG A 190 3.89 -19.92 -82.64
CA ARG A 190 2.55 -20.33 -83.08
C ARG A 190 2.12 -19.56 -84.33
N ALA A 191 2.31 -18.24 -84.38
CA ALA A 191 1.95 -17.42 -85.53
C ALA A 191 2.76 -17.83 -86.79
N ASN A 192 4.05 -18.14 -86.62
CA ASN A 192 4.90 -18.62 -87.70
C ASN A 192 4.44 -20.00 -88.22
N MET A 193 4.16 -20.95 -87.34
CA MET A 193 3.63 -22.26 -87.74
C MET A 193 2.25 -22.16 -88.41
N GLU A 194 1.40 -21.24 -87.98
CA GLU A 194 0.10 -20.99 -88.58
C GLU A 194 0.22 -20.46 -90.02
N LEU A 195 1.21 -19.58 -90.27
CA LEU A 195 1.59 -19.13 -91.61
C LEU A 195 2.11 -20.28 -92.50
N GLU A 196 3.02 -21.11 -91.98
CA GLU A 196 3.53 -22.28 -92.71
C GLU A 196 2.41 -23.27 -93.06
N LEU A 197 1.48 -23.50 -92.13
CA LEU A 197 0.32 -24.36 -92.37
C LEU A 197 -0.60 -23.78 -93.45
N GLN A 198 -0.87 -22.48 -93.44
CA GLN A 198 -1.65 -21.83 -94.50
C GLN A 198 -0.99 -22.02 -95.87
N HIS A 199 0.32 -21.80 -95.97
CA HIS A 199 1.07 -22.04 -97.21
C HIS A 199 1.01 -23.50 -97.66
N ALA A 200 1.15 -24.46 -96.74
CA ALA A 200 1.05 -25.88 -97.07
C ALA A 200 -0.36 -26.28 -97.56
N VAL A 201 -1.41 -25.73 -96.94
CA VAL A 201 -2.81 -25.95 -97.36
C VAL A 201 -3.07 -25.37 -98.75
N GLU A 202 -2.56 -24.17 -99.05
CA GLU A 202 -2.66 -23.55 -100.38
C GLU A 202 -1.87 -24.33 -101.44
N ALA A 203 -0.66 -24.77 -101.12
CA ALA A 203 0.15 -25.61 -101.99
C ALA A 203 -0.53 -26.97 -102.26
N SER A 204 -1.14 -27.58 -101.24
CA SER A 204 -1.91 -28.81 -101.40
C SER A 204 -3.15 -28.61 -102.28
N ARG A 205 -3.93 -27.53 -102.07
CA ARG A 205 -5.07 -27.17 -102.93
C ARG A 205 -4.66 -26.99 -104.39
N THR A 206 -3.63 -26.19 -104.65
CA THR A 206 -3.14 -25.94 -106.01
C THR A 206 -2.57 -27.20 -106.68
N ALA A 207 -1.96 -28.11 -105.93
CA ALA A 207 -1.56 -29.41 -106.44
C ALA A 207 -2.77 -30.29 -106.77
N ASN A 208 -3.79 -30.32 -105.91
CA ASN A 208 -5.01 -31.10 -106.12
C ASN A 208 -5.84 -30.58 -107.33
N ASP A 209 -5.92 -29.25 -107.50
CA ASP A 209 -6.58 -28.60 -108.64
C ASP A 209 -5.88 -28.90 -109.98
N LYS A 210 -4.57 -29.20 -109.95
CA LYS A 210 -3.79 -29.62 -111.13
C LYS A 210 -3.95 -31.11 -111.46
N VAL A 211 -4.37 -31.94 -110.51
CA VAL A 211 -4.58 -33.39 -110.69
C VAL A 211 -6.03 -33.69 -111.14
N GLN A 212 -6.98 -32.79 -110.88
CA GLN A 212 -8.39 -32.91 -111.30
C GLN A 212 -8.73 -32.26 -112.65
N LYS A 213 -7.75 -31.66 -113.35
CA LYS A 213 -7.87 -31.15 -114.73
C LYS A 213 -7.11 -32.04 -115.70
#